data_AF-F8KUT4-F1
#
_entry.id   AF-F8KUT4-F1
#
_cell.length_a   1.000
_cell.length_b   1.000
_cell.length_c   1.000
_cell.angle_alpha   90.00
_cell.angle_beta   90.00
_cell.angle_gamma   90.00
#
_symmetry.space_group_name_H-M   'P 1'
#
loop_
_entity.id
_entity.type
_entity.pdbx_description
1 polymer ?
#
loop_
_entity_poly.entity_id
_entity_poly.type
_entity_poly.pdbx_seq_one_letter_code
_entity_poly.pdbx_strand_id
1 'polypeptide(L)'
;MTKLNTALNNTSSFTDLYTITKDIKEGVSFFGFRYVSVQGYRGRVHIDKLSLAIQSVIKKNCNYDEINRAQLKEISFKITNLYKSNDKTLKQKNIITRLFCEIRDSCRSIKEQGVGPRFQWEKGIRGRLYDFYTANQYLSSFGVDPTKEKNLVPGLLFGYLTVWHAPSKKKRKSPEEIELKKRIEKFYFSPFDHQKA
;
A
#
# COMPACT_ATOMS: atom_id res chain seq x y z
N MET A 1 -18.40 20.69 4.86
CA MET A 1 -18.21 19.26 4.56
C MET A 1 -17.21 19.11 3.41
N THR A 2 -16.07 18.46 3.66
CA THR A 2 -14.96 18.35 2.69
C THR A 2 -15.32 17.43 1.53
N LYS A 3 -14.89 17.76 0.30
CA LYS A 3 -15.08 16.90 -0.87
C LYS A 3 -14.17 15.67 -0.77
N LEU A 4 -14.72 14.47 -0.99
CA LEU A 4 -13.96 13.20 -0.92
C LEU A 4 -12.74 13.20 -1.86
N ASN A 5 -12.93 13.72 -3.08
CA ASN A 5 -11.84 13.84 -4.06
C ASN A 5 -10.70 14.74 -3.57
N THR A 6 -11.02 15.85 -2.91
CA THR A 6 -10.03 16.78 -2.36
C THR A 6 -9.30 16.14 -1.18
N ALA A 7 -10.04 15.46 -0.29
CA ALA A 7 -9.46 14.75 0.84
C ALA A 7 -8.43 13.71 0.36
N LEU A 8 -8.82 12.82 -0.56
CA LEU A 8 -7.94 11.78 -1.10
C LEU A 8 -6.69 12.33 -1.82
N ASN A 9 -6.83 13.47 -2.52
CA ASN A 9 -5.70 14.09 -3.21
C ASN A 9 -4.70 14.73 -2.22
N ASN A 10 -5.19 15.25 -1.10
CA ASN A 10 -4.39 15.97 -0.12
C ASN A 10 -3.83 15.06 0.98
N THR A 11 -4.33 13.84 1.12
CA THR A 11 -3.83 12.87 2.09
C THR A 11 -2.35 12.58 1.88
N SER A 12 -1.56 12.74 2.93
CA SER A 12 -0.12 12.45 2.97
C SER A 12 0.25 11.38 3.98
N SER A 13 -0.67 10.95 4.86
CA SER A 13 -0.41 9.96 5.91
C SER A 13 -1.27 8.69 5.76
N PHE A 14 -0.80 7.57 6.32
CA PHE A 14 -1.58 6.34 6.37
C PHE A 14 -2.77 6.46 7.33
N THR A 15 -2.63 7.20 8.43
CA THR A 15 -3.71 7.42 9.40
C THR A 15 -4.89 8.16 8.79
N ASP A 16 -4.64 9.23 8.02
CA ASP A 16 -5.71 9.97 7.33
C ASP A 16 -6.39 9.06 6.30
N LEU A 17 -5.60 8.29 5.56
CA LEU A 17 -6.11 7.40 4.53
C LEU A 17 -6.91 6.24 5.14
N TYR A 18 -6.47 5.72 6.28
CA TYR A 18 -7.19 4.73 7.08
C TYR A 18 -8.54 5.28 7.53
N THR A 19 -8.57 6.50 8.04
CA THR A 19 -9.80 7.19 8.47
C THR A 19 -10.78 7.35 7.32
N ILE A 20 -10.31 7.78 6.14
CA ILE A 20 -11.17 7.92 4.94
C ILE A 20 -11.68 6.56 4.46
N THR A 21 -10.84 5.53 4.48
CA THR A 21 -11.20 4.19 3.97
C THR A 21 -12.02 3.37 4.96
N LYS A 22 -12.18 3.82 6.21
CA LYS A 22 -12.80 3.03 7.26
C LYS A 22 -14.25 2.64 6.94
N ASP A 23 -15.03 3.64 6.54
CA ASP A 23 -16.49 3.57 6.33
C ASP A 23 -16.88 3.79 4.87
N ILE A 24 -16.04 3.25 3.96
CA ILE A 24 -16.25 3.39 2.54
C ILE A 24 -17.38 2.47 2.05
N LYS A 25 -18.20 2.99 1.15
CA LYS A 25 -19.29 2.28 0.49
C LYS A 25 -19.14 2.39 -1.02
N GLU A 26 -19.23 1.26 -1.70
CA GLU A 26 -19.20 1.16 -3.16
C GLU A 26 -20.58 1.28 -3.80
N GLY A 27 -20.58 1.59 -5.10
CA GLY A 27 -21.79 1.54 -5.91
C GLY A 27 -21.49 1.52 -7.40
N VAL A 28 -22.52 1.18 -8.17
CA VAL A 28 -22.52 1.24 -9.63
C VAL A 28 -23.72 2.08 -10.05
N SER A 29 -23.47 3.18 -10.78
CA SER A 29 -24.53 4.01 -11.33
C SER A 29 -25.21 3.33 -12.51
N PHE A 30 -26.40 3.81 -12.89
CA PHE A 30 -27.10 3.35 -14.08
C PHE A 30 -26.24 3.48 -15.36
N PHE A 31 -25.47 4.57 -15.49
CA PHE A 31 -24.53 4.81 -16.59
C PHE A 31 -23.17 4.11 -16.42
N GLY A 32 -23.13 3.01 -15.68
CA GLY A 32 -21.97 2.16 -15.53
C GLY A 32 -20.77 2.78 -14.78
N PHE A 33 -20.98 3.87 -14.03
CA PHE A 33 -19.91 4.48 -13.23
C PHE A 33 -19.71 3.71 -11.93
N ARG A 34 -18.51 3.16 -11.73
CA ARG A 34 -18.11 2.48 -10.49
C ARG A 34 -17.53 3.49 -9.52
N TYR A 35 -18.15 3.63 -8.36
CA TYR A 35 -17.79 4.68 -7.42
C TYR A 35 -17.72 4.21 -5.99
N VAL A 36 -17.08 5.05 -5.18
CA VAL A 36 -17.06 4.98 -3.74
C VAL A 36 -17.55 6.30 -3.13
N SER A 37 -18.20 6.19 -1.99
CA SER A 37 -18.59 7.28 -1.10
C SER A 37 -18.17 6.95 0.32
N VAL A 38 -17.91 7.98 1.13
CA VAL A 38 -17.50 7.82 2.53
C VAL A 38 -18.40 8.71 3.37
N GLN A 39 -18.93 8.17 4.47
CA GLN A 39 -19.72 8.96 5.41
C GLN A 39 -18.88 10.13 5.96
N GLY A 40 -19.48 11.32 6.08
CA GLY A 40 -18.76 12.53 6.49
C GLY A 40 -18.08 13.30 5.35
N TYR A 41 -17.98 12.71 4.14
CA TYR A 41 -17.45 13.39 2.96
C TYR A 41 -18.52 13.69 1.92
N ARG A 42 -18.35 14.82 1.22
CA ARG A 42 -19.23 15.20 0.11
C ARG A 42 -18.77 14.55 -1.19
N GLY A 43 -19.72 13.94 -1.89
CA GLY A 43 -19.55 13.44 -3.26
C GLY A 43 -19.11 11.98 -3.35
N ARG A 44 -18.86 11.56 -4.59
CA ARG A 44 -18.44 10.20 -4.96
C ARG A 44 -17.19 10.30 -5.82
N VAL A 45 -16.31 9.32 -5.73
CA VAL A 45 -15.14 9.22 -6.61
C VAL A 45 -15.09 7.85 -7.26
N HIS A 46 -14.38 7.75 -8.38
CA HIS A 46 -14.14 6.45 -9.00
C HIS A 46 -13.36 5.55 -8.02
N ILE A 47 -13.69 4.27 -7.96
CA ILE A 47 -13.04 3.28 -7.07
C ILE A 47 -11.50 3.32 -7.15
N ASP A 48 -10.95 3.39 -8.37
CA ASP A 48 -9.51 3.48 -8.61
C ASP A 48 -8.81 4.73 -8.04
N LYS A 49 -9.55 5.81 -7.75
CA LYS A 49 -8.94 6.99 -7.09
C LYS A 49 -8.35 6.60 -5.73
N LEU A 50 -8.96 5.63 -5.06
CA LEU A 50 -8.53 5.16 -3.76
C LEU A 50 -7.21 4.38 -3.84
N SER A 51 -7.09 3.47 -4.81
CA SER A 51 -5.85 2.71 -5.00
C SER A 51 -4.70 3.62 -5.42
N LEU A 52 -4.97 4.66 -6.22
CA LEU A 52 -3.98 5.66 -6.59
C LEU A 52 -3.55 6.54 -5.40
N ALA A 53 -4.50 6.94 -4.54
CA ALA A 53 -4.19 7.73 -3.34
C ALA A 53 -3.26 6.96 -2.39
N ILE A 54 -3.49 5.66 -2.18
CA ILE A 54 -2.61 4.81 -1.37
C ILE A 54 -1.21 4.75 -1.94
N GLN A 55 -1.11 4.51 -3.24
CA GLN A 55 0.19 4.43 -3.90
C GLN A 55 0.95 5.75 -3.77
N SER A 56 0.26 6.88 -3.87
CA SER A 56 0.84 8.21 -3.65
C SER A 56 1.37 8.37 -2.22
N VAL A 57 0.60 7.97 -1.21
CA VAL A 57 1.02 8.03 0.22
C VAL A 57 2.25 7.15 0.47
N ILE A 58 2.29 5.94 -0.08
CA ILE A 58 3.44 5.03 0.05
C ILE A 58 4.66 5.59 -0.67
N LYS A 59 4.46 6.16 -1.86
CA LYS A 59 5.55 6.78 -2.64
C LYS A 59 6.22 7.90 -1.85
N LYS A 60 5.43 8.69 -1.11
CA LYS A 60 5.89 9.80 -0.27
C LYS A 60 6.52 9.31 1.04
N ASN A 61 6.00 8.23 1.61
CA ASN A 61 6.43 7.68 2.89
C ASN A 61 6.89 6.23 2.71
N CYS A 62 8.10 6.03 2.19
CA CYS A 62 8.62 4.69 1.91
C CYS A 62 9.13 3.95 3.16
N ASN A 63 9.46 4.68 4.23
CA ASN A 63 9.83 4.11 5.54
C ASN A 63 8.68 4.29 6.53
N TYR A 64 7.85 3.26 6.65
CA TYR A 64 6.73 3.21 7.59
C TYR A 64 6.93 2.13 8.66
N ASP A 65 6.54 2.43 9.89
CA ASP A 65 6.65 1.55 11.06
C ASP A 65 5.62 0.39 11.04
N GLU A 66 5.60 -0.41 12.10
CA GLU A 66 4.67 -1.54 12.22
C GLU A 66 3.20 -1.10 12.28
N ILE A 67 2.91 0.06 12.88
CA ILE A 67 1.55 0.60 12.99
C ILE A 67 1.01 0.96 11.61
N ASN A 68 1.77 1.74 10.85
CA ASN A 68 1.44 2.13 9.49
C ASN A 68 1.35 0.89 8.56
N ARG A 69 2.17 -0.13 8.79
CA ARG A 69 2.09 -1.41 8.06
C ARG A 69 0.79 -2.16 8.36
N ALA A 70 0.36 -2.21 9.61
CA ALA A 70 -0.91 -2.82 10.00
C ALA A 70 -2.11 -2.08 9.38
N GLN A 71 -2.10 -0.75 9.45
CA GLN A 71 -3.11 0.08 8.78
C GLN A 71 -3.13 -0.16 7.27
N LEU A 72 -1.96 -0.19 6.62
CA LEU A 72 -1.87 -0.45 5.18
C LEU A 72 -2.41 -1.84 4.82
N LYS A 73 -2.18 -2.85 5.65
CA LYS A 73 -2.75 -4.19 5.47
C LYS A 73 -4.28 -4.16 5.52
N GLU A 74 -4.86 -3.49 6.51
CA GLU A 74 -6.32 -3.35 6.64
C GLU A 74 -6.92 -2.58 5.46
N ILE A 75 -6.32 -1.45 5.10
CA ILE A 75 -6.70 -0.67 3.91
C ILE A 75 -6.66 -1.56 2.67
N SER A 76 -5.60 -2.34 2.52
CA SER A 76 -5.41 -3.17 1.33
C SER A 76 -6.48 -4.25 1.21
N PHE A 77 -6.84 -4.87 2.34
CA PHE A 77 -7.93 -5.83 2.42
C PHE A 77 -9.28 -5.19 2.08
N LYS A 78 -9.55 -4.00 2.61
CA LYS A 78 -10.79 -3.26 2.33
C LYS A 78 -10.96 -2.98 0.84
N ILE A 79 -9.93 -2.50 0.16
CA ILE A 79 -9.99 -2.23 -1.28
C ILE A 79 -10.20 -3.49 -2.10
N THR A 80 -9.51 -4.56 -1.73
CA THR A 80 -9.68 -5.85 -2.40
C THR A 80 -11.12 -6.33 -2.27
N ASN A 81 -11.72 -6.22 -1.09
CA ASN A 81 -13.13 -6.55 -0.88
C ASN A 81 -14.07 -5.62 -1.63
N LEU A 82 -13.71 -4.34 -1.74
CA LEU A 82 -14.48 -3.34 -2.46
C LEU A 82 -14.53 -3.65 -3.96
N TYR A 83 -13.41 -4.01 -4.60
CA TYR A 83 -13.40 -4.49 -5.98
C TYR A 83 -14.25 -5.76 -6.15
N LYS A 84 -14.11 -6.74 -5.26
CA LYS A 84 -14.92 -7.97 -5.29
C LYS A 84 -16.41 -7.70 -5.12
N SER A 85 -16.77 -6.79 -4.21
CA SER A 85 -18.16 -6.40 -3.98
C SER A 85 -18.73 -5.63 -5.16
N ASN A 86 -17.91 -4.79 -5.79
CA ASN A 86 -18.29 -4.09 -7.02
C ASN A 86 -18.56 -5.06 -8.17
N ASP A 87 -17.77 -6.12 -8.32
CA ASP A 87 -18.02 -7.18 -9.32
C ASP A 87 -19.34 -7.91 -9.05
N LYS A 88 -19.59 -8.29 -7.79
CA LYS A 88 -20.85 -8.92 -7.39
C LYS A 88 -22.03 -8.01 -7.70
N THR A 89 -21.92 -6.73 -7.34
CA THR A 89 -22.93 -5.70 -7.62
C THR A 89 -23.17 -5.58 -9.12
N LEU A 90 -22.12 -5.53 -9.94
CA LEU A 90 -22.23 -5.42 -11.40
C LEU A 90 -22.93 -6.63 -12.01
N LYS A 91 -22.65 -7.85 -11.52
CA LYS A 91 -23.32 -9.08 -11.97
C LYS A 91 -24.83 -9.07 -11.70
N GLN A 92 -25.27 -8.34 -10.68
CA GLN A 92 -26.68 -8.18 -10.33
C GLN A 92 -27.37 -7.03 -11.09
N LYS A 93 -26.63 -6.20 -11.84
CA LYS A 93 -27.22 -5.11 -12.64
C LYS A 93 -27.78 -5.63 -13.96
N ASN A 94 -28.73 -4.88 -14.50
CA ASN A 94 -29.31 -5.16 -15.81
C ASN A 94 -28.28 -5.03 -16.94
N ILE A 95 -28.62 -5.61 -18.10
CA ILE A 95 -27.74 -5.67 -19.27
C ILE A 95 -27.34 -4.27 -19.75
N ILE A 96 -28.25 -3.29 -19.71
CA ILE A 96 -27.97 -1.90 -20.12
C ILE A 96 -26.86 -1.28 -19.26
N THR A 97 -26.95 -1.42 -17.94
CA THR A 97 -25.94 -0.90 -17.00
C THR A 97 -24.60 -1.60 -17.22
N ARG A 98 -24.62 -2.91 -17.48
CA ARG A 98 -23.42 -3.69 -17.79
C ARG A 98 -22.76 -3.24 -19.09
N LEU A 99 -23.55 -2.99 -20.14
CA LEU A 99 -23.07 -2.44 -21.41
C LEU A 99 -22.41 -1.08 -21.21
N PHE A 100 -23.03 -0.18 -20.44
CA PHE A 100 -22.39 1.10 -20.10
C PHE A 100 -21.09 0.92 -19.31
N CYS A 101 -21.00 -0.05 -18.42
CA CYS A 101 -19.73 -0.39 -17.76
C CYS A 101 -18.67 -0.84 -18.77
N GLU A 102 -19.01 -1.76 -19.67
CA GLU A 102 -18.08 -2.29 -20.68
C GLU A 102 -17.58 -1.21 -21.63
N ILE A 103 -18.46 -0.31 -22.10
CA ILE A 103 -18.08 0.84 -22.93
C ILE A 103 -17.08 1.72 -22.17
N ARG A 104 -17.34 2.03 -20.90
CA ARG A 104 -16.45 2.88 -20.10
C ARG A 104 -15.11 2.21 -19.84
N ASP A 105 -15.10 0.91 -19.57
CA ASP A 105 -13.88 0.15 -19.33
C ASP A 105 -13.04 0.09 -20.61
N SER A 106 -13.68 -0.08 -21.77
CA SER A 106 -13.03 -0.04 -23.08
C SER A 106 -12.44 1.34 -23.38
N CYS A 107 -13.23 2.42 -23.23
CA CYS A 107 -12.73 3.79 -23.41
C CYS A 107 -11.57 4.12 -22.48
N ARG A 108 -11.60 3.59 -21.26
CA ARG A 108 -10.54 3.79 -20.28
C ARG A 108 -9.28 3.03 -20.64
N SER A 109 -9.41 1.77 -21.05
CA SER A 109 -8.29 0.96 -21.53
C SER A 109 -7.56 1.63 -22.68
N ILE A 110 -8.30 2.26 -23.61
CA ILE A 110 -7.72 3.02 -24.73
C ILE A 110 -6.96 4.26 -24.22
N LYS A 111 -7.54 5.01 -23.27
CA LYS A 111 -6.93 6.25 -22.74
C LYS A 111 -5.68 5.99 -21.88
N GLU A 112 -5.67 4.91 -21.10
CA GLU A 112 -4.61 4.69 -20.10
C GLU A 112 -3.37 3.96 -20.66
N GLN A 113 -3.39 3.51 -21.94
CA GLN A 113 -2.28 2.85 -22.67
C GLN A 113 -1.38 1.97 -21.78
N GLY A 114 -2.02 1.15 -20.95
CA GLY A 114 -1.34 0.46 -19.87
C GLY A 114 -2.31 -0.27 -18.97
N VAL A 115 -1.74 -0.88 -17.94
CA VAL A 115 -2.47 -1.73 -17.00
C VAL A 115 -3.22 -0.84 -16.01
N GLY A 116 -4.56 -0.90 -16.02
CA GLY A 116 -5.40 -0.06 -15.15
C GLY A 116 -5.12 -0.25 -13.65
N PRO A 117 -5.40 0.75 -12.79
CA PRO A 117 -5.11 0.72 -11.35
C PRO A 117 -5.66 -0.50 -10.62
N ARG A 118 -6.82 -1.02 -11.05
CA ARG A 118 -7.38 -2.27 -10.54
C ARG A 118 -6.50 -3.48 -10.85
N PHE A 119 -6.06 -3.67 -12.09
CA PHE A 119 -5.20 -4.80 -12.42
C PHE A 119 -3.85 -4.68 -11.72
N GLN A 120 -3.27 -3.47 -11.66
CA GLN A 120 -2.04 -3.21 -10.91
C GLN A 120 -2.20 -3.56 -9.42
N TRP A 121 -3.41 -3.39 -8.88
CA TRP A 121 -3.76 -3.77 -7.52
C TRP A 121 -3.87 -5.29 -7.34
N GLU A 122 -4.68 -5.96 -8.17
CA GLU A 122 -5.00 -7.39 -8.03
C GLU A 122 -3.85 -8.32 -8.43
N LYS A 123 -3.12 -7.97 -9.49
CA LYS A 123 -2.04 -8.81 -10.07
C LYS A 123 -0.65 -8.31 -9.71
N GLY A 124 -0.52 -7.05 -9.31
CA GLY A 124 0.77 -6.47 -8.96
C GLY A 124 1.17 -6.67 -7.50
N ILE A 125 2.39 -6.23 -7.19
CA ILE A 125 2.88 -6.06 -5.83
C ILE A 125 2.11 -4.99 -5.03
N ARG A 126 1.26 -4.19 -5.70
CA ARG A 126 0.57 -3.04 -5.08
C ARG A 126 -0.54 -3.41 -4.09
N GLY A 127 -1.17 -4.57 -4.24
CA GLY A 127 -2.10 -5.11 -3.24
C GLY A 127 -1.42 -5.76 -2.02
N ARG A 128 -0.09 -5.94 -2.09
CA ARG A 128 0.73 -6.61 -1.05
C ARG A 128 1.83 -5.70 -0.52
N LEU A 129 1.66 -4.38 -0.62
CA LEU A 129 2.70 -3.40 -0.27
C LEU A 129 3.13 -3.48 1.20
N TYR A 130 2.22 -3.93 2.07
CA TYR A 130 2.50 -4.15 3.49
C TYR A 130 3.45 -5.34 3.75
N ASP A 131 3.76 -6.18 2.77
CA ASP A 131 4.69 -7.32 2.90
C ASP A 131 6.14 -6.94 2.60
N PHE A 132 6.38 -5.74 2.09
CA PHE A 132 7.69 -5.27 1.65
C PHE A 132 8.37 -4.38 2.69
N TYR A 133 9.70 -4.36 2.64
CA TYR A 133 10.56 -3.58 3.52
C TYR A 133 11.63 -2.90 2.67
N THR A 134 11.90 -1.61 2.90
CA THR A 134 13.14 -0.97 2.47
C THR A 134 14.32 -1.59 3.24
N ALA A 135 15.55 -1.34 2.78
CA ALA A 135 16.75 -1.83 3.48
C ALA A 135 16.79 -1.40 4.95
N ASN A 136 16.49 -0.13 5.23
CA ASN A 136 16.48 0.41 6.59
C ASN A 136 15.40 -0.22 7.47
N GLN A 137 14.20 -0.42 6.94
CA GLN A 137 13.12 -1.12 7.66
C GLN A 137 13.49 -2.57 7.91
N TYR A 138 14.07 -3.25 6.93
CA TYR A 138 14.46 -4.65 7.04
C TYR A 138 15.53 -4.83 8.11
N LEU A 139 16.56 -3.98 8.11
CA LEU A 139 17.59 -3.96 9.14
C LEU A 139 16.99 -3.68 10.52
N SER A 140 16.08 -2.72 10.62
CA SER A 140 15.46 -2.36 11.89
C SER A 140 14.57 -3.48 12.43
N SER A 141 13.79 -4.16 11.59
CA SER A 141 12.84 -5.20 12.01
C SER A 141 13.48 -6.58 12.20
N PHE A 142 14.57 -6.89 11.50
CA PHE A 142 15.17 -8.23 11.49
C PHE A 142 16.64 -8.26 11.96
N GLY A 143 17.28 -7.10 12.12
CA GLY A 143 18.67 -6.99 12.52
C GLY A 143 19.68 -7.53 11.49
N VAL A 144 19.27 -7.59 10.23
CA VAL A 144 20.05 -8.08 9.07
C VAL A 144 20.02 -7.01 7.98
N ASP A 145 21.18 -6.68 7.41
CA ASP A 145 21.25 -5.79 6.25
C ASP A 145 20.99 -6.61 4.98
N PRO A 146 19.85 -6.38 4.29
CA PRO A 146 19.49 -7.21 3.16
C PRO A 146 20.33 -6.94 1.92
N THR A 147 21.09 -5.84 1.86
CA THR A 147 21.97 -5.52 0.74
C THR A 147 23.26 -6.32 0.74
N LYS A 148 23.65 -6.84 1.92
CA LYS A 148 24.85 -7.65 2.13
C LYS A 148 24.57 -9.16 2.14
N GLU A 149 23.30 -9.53 2.25
CA GLU A 149 22.88 -10.93 2.37
C GLU A 149 22.65 -11.55 0.98
N LYS A 150 23.52 -12.49 0.58
CA LYS A 150 23.47 -13.11 -0.75
C LYS A 150 22.20 -13.90 -1.05
N ASN A 151 21.49 -14.36 -0.01
CA ASN A 151 20.30 -15.20 -0.14
C ASN A 151 18.99 -14.39 -0.22
N LEU A 152 19.06 -13.05 -0.13
CA LEU A 152 17.89 -12.19 -0.21
C LEU A 152 17.79 -11.57 -1.60
N VAL A 153 16.71 -11.90 -2.31
CA VAL A 153 16.43 -11.34 -3.62
C VAL A 153 15.65 -10.04 -3.47
N PRO A 154 16.19 -8.88 -3.92
CA PRO A 154 15.43 -7.64 -3.93
C PRO A 154 14.33 -7.67 -5.00
N GLY A 155 13.19 -7.08 -4.67
CA GLY A 155 12.16 -6.67 -5.61
C GLY A 155 12.27 -5.18 -5.94
N LEU A 156 11.60 -4.76 -7.01
CA LEU A 156 11.52 -3.36 -7.42
C LEU A 156 10.08 -2.87 -7.30
N LEU A 157 9.87 -1.87 -6.45
CA LEU A 157 8.60 -1.19 -6.24
C LEU A 157 8.59 0.14 -7.00
N PHE A 158 7.48 0.44 -7.68
CA PHE A 158 7.31 1.62 -8.54
C PHE A 158 8.36 1.81 -9.64
N GLY A 159 9.15 0.79 -9.97
CA GLY A 159 10.19 0.86 -11.00
C GLY A 159 11.49 1.53 -10.55
N TYR A 160 11.62 1.93 -9.28
CA TYR A 160 12.83 2.59 -8.79
C TYR A 160 13.15 2.35 -7.31
N LEU A 161 12.20 1.83 -6.52
CA LEU A 161 12.39 1.61 -5.08
C LEU A 161 12.72 0.14 -4.82
N THR A 162 13.94 -0.14 -4.40
CA THR A 162 14.35 -1.50 -4.03
C THR A 162 13.74 -1.91 -2.70
N VAL A 163 13.12 -3.09 -2.65
CA VAL A 163 12.41 -3.63 -1.49
C VAL A 163 12.66 -5.11 -1.28
N TRP A 164 12.47 -5.60 -0.07
CA TRP A 164 12.63 -7.02 0.29
C TRP A 164 11.39 -7.56 0.98
N HIS A 165 11.11 -8.85 0.77
CA HIS A 165 10.06 -9.57 1.48
C HIS A 165 10.52 -9.97 2.89
N ALA A 166 9.59 -10.02 3.84
CA ALA A 166 9.86 -10.62 5.14
C ALA A 166 10.42 -12.06 4.99
N PRO A 167 11.37 -12.47 5.84
CA PRO A 167 11.91 -13.82 5.83
C PRO A 167 10.81 -14.84 6.20
N SER A 168 10.74 -15.96 5.47
CA SER A 168 9.69 -16.97 5.63
C SER A 168 9.78 -17.78 6.93
N LYS A 169 10.92 -17.75 7.64
CA LYS A 169 11.21 -18.64 8.79
C LYS A 169 11.94 -18.01 9.99
N LYS A 170 12.31 -16.72 9.97
CA LYS A 170 12.97 -16.08 11.13
C LYS A 170 11.93 -15.29 11.94
N LYS A 171 11.81 -15.58 13.26
CA LYS A 171 11.03 -14.77 14.19
C LYS A 171 11.56 -13.32 14.13
N ARG A 172 10.64 -12.34 14.09
CA ARG A 172 10.99 -10.93 14.29
C ARG A 172 11.74 -10.81 15.61
N LYS A 173 12.81 -10.03 15.63
CA LYS A 173 13.53 -9.77 16.87
C LYS A 173 12.69 -8.86 17.76
N SER A 174 12.68 -9.10 19.07
CA SER A 174 12.02 -8.18 20.00
C SER A 174 12.77 -6.83 20.00
N PRO A 175 12.11 -5.72 20.36
CA PRO A 175 12.78 -4.43 20.55
C PRO A 175 14.00 -4.51 21.48
N GLU A 176 13.90 -5.33 22.54
CA GLU A 176 14.98 -5.60 23.49
C GLU A 176 16.16 -6.34 22.84
N GLU A 177 15.91 -7.32 21.98
CA GLU A 177 16.96 -8.03 21.22
C GLU A 177 17.67 -7.11 20.22
N ILE A 178 16.93 -6.16 19.63
CA ILE A 178 17.49 -5.16 18.72
C ILE A 178 18.37 -4.16 19.50
N GLU A 179 17.90 -3.67 20.64
CA GLU A 179 18.66 -2.75 21.48
C GLU A 179 19.91 -3.42 22.09
N LEU A 180 19.77 -4.66 22.55
CA LEU A 180 20.90 -5.45 23.05
C LEU A 180 21.96 -5.65 21.96
N LYS A 181 21.54 -5.96 20.73
CA LYS A 181 22.49 -6.09 19.60
C LYS A 181 23.20 -4.78 19.29
N LYS A 182 22.48 -3.64 19.29
CA LYS A 182 23.10 -2.32 19.11
C LYS A 182 24.09 -1.98 20.22
N ARG A 183 23.79 -2.33 21.48
CA ARG A 183 24.72 -2.16 22.60
C ARG A 183 25.95 -3.03 22.45
N ILE A 184 25.79 -4.28 22.06
CA ILE A 184 26.91 -5.21 21.79
C ILE A 184 27.76 -4.69 20.63
N GLU A 185 27.16 -4.30 19.51
CA GLU A 185 27.93 -3.75 18.37
C GLU A 185 28.68 -2.46 18.77
N LYS A 186 28.08 -1.60 19.59
CA LYS A 186 28.74 -0.40 20.12
C LYS A 186 29.86 -0.72 21.12
N PHE A 187 29.72 -1.77 21.92
CA PHE A 187 30.74 -2.19 22.90
C PHE A 187 31.92 -2.91 22.25
N TYR A 188 31.68 -3.75 21.24
CA TYR A 188 32.70 -4.59 20.63
C TYR A 188 33.31 -4.00 19.35
N PHE A 189 32.64 -3.03 18.71
CA PHE A 189 33.14 -2.33 17.52
C PHE A 189 33.30 -0.81 17.72
N SER A 190 33.33 -0.33 18.97
CA SER A 190 33.94 0.97 19.22
C SER A 190 35.39 0.89 18.77
N PRO A 191 35.89 1.78 17.88
CA PRO A 191 37.31 1.81 17.57
C PRO A 191 38.04 1.95 18.89
N PHE A 192 38.96 1.03 19.16
CA PHE A 192 39.96 1.24 20.19
C PHE A 192 40.65 2.56 19.82
N ASP A 193 40.32 3.62 20.56
CA ASP A 193 41.19 4.78 20.66
C ASP A 193 42.51 4.25 21.20
N HIS A 194 43.42 3.97 20.28
CA HIS A 194 44.80 3.69 20.59
C HIS A 194 45.31 4.91 21.34
N GLN A 195 45.53 4.71 22.64
CA GLN A 195 46.48 5.46 23.43
C GLN A 195 47.71 5.78 22.58
N LYS A 196 47.98 7.08 22.39
CA LYS A 196 49.34 7.56 22.26
C LYS A 196 49.61 8.52 23.40
N ALA A 197 50.50 8.01 24.25
CA ALA A 197 51.37 8.64 25.25
C ALA A 197 51.30 10.16 25.40
#